data_AF-X1P330-F1
#
_entry.id   AF-X1P330-F1
#
_cell.length_a   1.000
_cell.length_b   1.000
_cell.length_c   1.000
_cell.angle_alpha   90.00
_cell.angle_beta   90.00
_cell.angle_gamma   90.00
#
_symmetry.space_group_name_H-M   'P 1'
#
loop_
_entity.id
_entity.type
_entity.pdbx_description
1 polymer ?
#
loop_
_entity_poly.entity_id
_entity_poly.type
_entity_poly.pdbx_seq_one_letter_code
_entity_poly.pdbx_strand_id
1 'polypeptide(L)'
;MFEGETYDARKEIPGWDRPGFDDKNWAAIDTGTSIKPLIEAYPGVPVRPTQELPTAKLTEPKPDTYVFDLGQNFSGWIRLKVKGKAGDKVNMQFAEMLNADG
;
A
#
# COMPACT_ATOMS: atom_id res chain seq x y z
N MET A 1 -3.62 10.33 -4.28
CA MET A 1 -4.15 8.98 -4.58
C MET A 1 -3.65 8.44 -5.92
N PHE A 2 -3.56 9.26 -6.97
CA PHE A 2 -3.19 8.77 -8.31
C PHE A 2 -1.73 8.28 -8.46
N GLU A 3 -0.83 8.69 -7.57
CA GLU A 3 0.61 8.37 -7.66
C GLU A 3 1.04 7.13 -6.86
N GLY A 4 0.08 6.41 -6.26
CA GLY A 4 0.36 5.24 -5.42
C GLY A 4 0.90 5.58 -4.04
N GLU A 5 1.74 4.69 -3.49
CA GLU A 5 2.33 4.79 -2.16
C GLU A 5 3.82 4.42 -2.22
N THR A 6 4.64 5.11 -1.43
CA THR A 6 6.05 4.76 -1.20
C THR A 6 6.24 4.37 0.26
N TYR A 7 6.70 3.14 0.48
CA TYR A 7 6.95 2.60 1.80
C TYR A 7 8.44 2.25 1.97
N ASP A 8 9.05 2.70 3.06
CA ASP A 8 10.43 2.34 3.44
C ASP A 8 10.43 1.62 4.79
N ALA A 9 10.50 0.29 4.75
CA ALA A 9 10.50 -0.55 5.95
C ALA A 9 11.64 -0.23 6.93
N ARG A 10 12.72 0.44 6.48
CA ARG A 10 13.83 0.87 7.35
C ARG A 10 13.44 2.03 8.28
N LYS A 11 12.31 2.68 8.00
CA LYS A 11 11.76 3.79 8.81
C LYS A 11 10.62 3.34 9.73
N GLU A 12 10.33 2.05 9.79
CA GLU A 12 9.39 1.53 10.78
C GLU A 12 9.84 1.87 12.19
N ILE A 13 8.88 2.22 13.05
CA ILE A 13 9.10 2.53 14.46
C ILE A 13 8.36 1.45 15.28
N PRO A 14 8.99 0.31 15.59
CA PRO A 14 8.29 -0.79 16.25
C PRO A 14 7.70 -0.38 17.60
N GLY A 15 6.42 -0.72 17.81
CA GLY A 15 5.74 -0.50 19.09
C GLY A 15 5.24 0.93 19.33
N TRP A 16 5.31 1.83 18.34
CA TRP A 16 4.80 3.20 18.46
C TRP A 16 3.31 3.28 18.84
N ASP A 17 2.54 2.23 18.52
CA ASP A 17 1.12 2.08 18.79
C ASP A 17 0.81 1.38 20.14
N ARG A 18 1.83 1.17 20.99
CA ARG A 18 1.72 0.44 22.25
C ARG A 18 1.93 1.33 23.47
N PRO A 19 1.26 1.02 24.59
CA PRO A 19 1.53 1.72 25.84
C PRO A 19 2.99 1.51 26.27
N GLY A 20 3.60 2.54 26.83
CA GLY A 20 4.98 2.50 27.31
C GLY A 20 6.04 2.71 26.23
N PHE A 21 5.66 3.03 24.99
CA PHE A 21 6.60 3.51 23.98
C PHE A 21 7.25 4.84 24.42
N ASP A 22 8.56 5.00 24.19
CA ASP A 22 9.28 6.24 24.50
C ASP A 22 9.21 7.20 23.31
N ASP A 23 8.28 8.15 23.38
CA ASP A 23 7.99 9.15 22.34
C ASP A 23 8.67 10.50 22.58
N LYS A 24 9.65 10.61 23.49
CA LYS A 24 10.31 11.89 23.85
C LYS A 24 10.93 12.66 22.68
N ASN A 25 11.28 11.95 21.60
CA ASN A 25 11.88 12.54 20.41
C ASN A 25 10.85 12.95 19.35
N TRP A 26 9.55 12.73 19.58
CA TRP A 26 8.50 13.13 18.66
C TRP A 26 8.29 14.64 18.73
N ALA A 27 8.06 15.25 17.57
CA ALA A 27 7.65 16.65 17.53
C ALA A 27 6.23 16.80 18.08
N ALA A 28 5.98 17.90 18.79
CA ALA A 28 4.62 18.27 19.17
C ALA A 28 3.76 18.49 17.91
N ILE A 29 2.48 18.10 18.00
CA ILE A 29 1.51 18.25 16.90
C ILE A 29 1.13 19.73 16.74
N ASP A 30 1.14 20.23 15.51
CA ASP A 30 0.51 21.52 15.17
C ASP A 30 -0.99 21.30 14.92
N THR A 31 -1.83 21.98 15.72
CA THR A 31 -3.29 21.85 15.62
C THR A 31 -3.91 22.73 14.53
N GLY A 32 -3.13 23.57 13.84
CA GLY A 32 -3.59 24.41 12.74
C GLY A 32 -4.74 25.37 13.11
N THR A 33 -5.50 25.78 12.09
CA THR A 33 -6.68 26.66 12.25
C THR A 33 -7.95 25.84 12.49
N SER A 34 -8.72 26.22 13.51
CA SER A 34 -9.99 25.54 13.84
C SER A 34 -11.04 25.77 12.75
N ILE A 35 -11.44 24.67 12.09
CA ILE A 35 -12.71 24.58 11.37
C ILE A 35 -13.74 23.93 12.28
N LYS A 36 -15.00 24.37 12.22
CA LYS A 36 -16.14 23.76 12.93
C LYS A 36 -17.09 23.10 11.92
N PRO A 37 -16.69 22.00 11.27
CA PRO A 37 -17.59 21.30 10.37
C PRO A 37 -18.75 20.68 11.14
N LEU A 38 -19.87 20.48 10.46
CA LEU A 38 -20.90 19.58 10.97
C LEU A 38 -20.35 18.15 10.91
N ILE A 39 -20.35 17.45 12.05
CA ILE A 39 -19.91 16.05 12.15
C ILE A 39 -21.15 15.18 12.22
N GLU A 40 -21.28 14.26 11.28
CA GLU A 40 -22.39 13.32 11.20
C GLU A 40 -21.88 11.91 11.03
N ALA A 41 -22.69 10.93 11.43
CA ALA A 41 -22.38 9.53 11.20
C ALA A 41 -22.43 9.22 9.70
N TYR A 42 -21.45 8.47 9.19
CA TYR A 42 -21.47 8.03 7.80
C TYR A 42 -22.63 7.04 7.58
N PRO A 43 -23.55 7.29 6.62
CA PRO A 43 -24.79 6.52 6.50
C PRO A 43 -24.62 5.18 5.74
N GLY A 44 -23.47 4.95 5.11
CA GLY A 44 -23.23 3.81 4.21
C GLY A 44 -22.34 2.72 4.80
N VAL A 45 -22.17 1.64 4.03
CA VAL A 45 -21.18 0.61 4.32
C VAL A 45 -19.78 1.17 4.03
N PRO A 46 -18.81 1.05 4.96
CA PRO A 46 -17.45 1.52 4.71
C PRO A 46 -16.74 0.66 3.66
N VAL A 47 -15.77 1.26 2.98
CA VAL A 47 -14.87 0.53 2.08
C VAL A 47 -14.06 -0.49 2.89
N ARG A 48 -14.07 -1.75 2.45
CA ARG A 48 -13.36 -2.87 3.08
C ARG A 48 -12.81 -3.80 1.99
N PRO A 49 -11.72 -4.54 2.25
CA PRO A 49 -11.36 -5.68 1.41
C PRO A 49 -12.51 -6.69 1.39
N THR A 50 -13.05 -6.97 0.21
CA THR A 50 -14.19 -7.90 0.04
C THR A 50 -13.76 -9.27 -0.45
N GLN A 51 -12.63 -9.35 -1.15
CA GLN A 51 -12.11 -10.57 -1.77
C GLN A 51 -10.58 -10.47 -1.90
N GLU A 52 -9.89 -11.60 -1.78
CA GLU A 52 -8.49 -11.74 -2.19
C GLU A 52 -8.44 -12.53 -3.51
N LEU A 53 -7.75 -11.97 -4.52
CA LEU A 53 -7.51 -12.64 -5.79
C LEU A 53 -6.08 -13.20 -5.81
N PRO A 54 -5.88 -14.53 -5.90
CA PRO A 54 -4.55 -15.09 -6.06
C PRO A 54 -4.00 -14.79 -7.46
N THR A 55 -2.68 -14.84 -7.62
CA THR A 55 -2.05 -14.76 -8.94
C THR A 55 -2.44 -15.98 -9.78
N ALA A 56 -3.07 -15.74 -10.92
CA ALA A 56 -3.47 -16.77 -11.87
C ALA A 56 -2.29 -17.21 -12.75
N LYS A 57 -1.44 -16.26 -13.16
CA LYS A 57 -0.25 -16.53 -13.99
C LYS A 57 0.89 -15.58 -13.65
N LEU A 58 2.10 -16.12 -13.64
CA LEU A 58 3.35 -15.37 -13.45
C LEU A 58 4.24 -15.54 -14.68
N THR A 59 4.73 -14.44 -15.23
CA THR A 59 5.68 -14.44 -16.35
C THR A 59 6.86 -13.52 -16.07
N GLU A 60 7.94 -13.72 -16.83
CA GLU A 60 9.13 -12.87 -16.82
C GLU A 60 9.44 -12.44 -18.27
N PRO A 61 8.75 -11.42 -18.82
CA PRO A 61 8.96 -10.99 -20.21
C PRO A 61 10.37 -10.43 -20.46
N LYS A 62 11.04 -9.93 -19.41
CA LYS A 62 12.43 -9.43 -19.45
C LYS A 62 13.14 -9.86 -18.16
N PRO A 63 14.48 -10.06 -18.18
CA PRO A 63 15.23 -10.38 -16.97
C PRO A 63 14.90 -9.43 -15.81
N ASP A 64 14.63 -10.00 -14.64
CA ASP A 64 14.28 -9.29 -13.40
C ASP A 64 12.98 -8.45 -13.47
N THR A 65 12.15 -8.67 -14.50
CA THR A 65 10.84 -8.01 -14.66
C THR A 65 9.74 -9.06 -14.66
N TYR A 66 8.94 -9.08 -13.60
CA TYR A 66 7.88 -10.06 -13.40
C TYR A 66 6.50 -9.44 -13.62
N VAL A 67 5.64 -10.16 -14.34
CA VAL A 67 4.24 -9.79 -14.58
C VAL A 67 3.34 -10.80 -13.86
N PHE A 68 2.49 -10.29 -12.96
CA PHE A 68 1.52 -11.06 -12.19
C PHE A 68 0.14 -10.80 -12.78
N ASP A 69 -0.41 -11.78 -13.48
CA ASP A 69 -1.78 -11.75 -14.00
C ASP A 69 -2.73 -12.38 -12.96
N LEU A 70 -3.75 -11.64 -12.54
CA LEU A 70 -4.75 -12.09 -11.57
C LEU A 70 -5.99 -12.70 -12.24
N GLY A 71 -6.06 -12.71 -13.57
CA GLY A 71 -7.17 -13.26 -14.35
C GLY A 71 -8.46 -12.42 -14.33
N GLN A 72 -8.46 -11.30 -13.60
CA GLN A 72 -9.60 -10.40 -13.47
C GLN A 72 -9.11 -8.97 -13.26
N ASN A 73 -9.65 -8.03 -14.05
CA ASN A 73 -9.50 -6.60 -13.77
C ASN A 73 -10.36 -6.24 -12.55
N PHE A 74 -9.80 -5.51 -11.58
CA PHE A 74 -10.45 -5.17 -10.32
C PHE A 74 -9.92 -3.85 -9.74
N SER A 75 -10.63 -3.32 -8.73
CA SER A 75 -10.19 -2.14 -7.97
C SER A 75 -9.75 -2.54 -6.56
N GLY A 76 -8.54 -2.13 -6.16
CA GLY A 76 -7.96 -2.45 -4.86
C GLY A 76 -6.46 -2.21 -4.83
N TRP A 77 -5.76 -3.01 -4.02
CA TRP A 77 -4.30 -2.99 -3.90
C TRP A 77 -3.76 -4.41 -3.77
N ILE A 78 -2.45 -4.56 -3.91
CA ILE A 78 -1.77 -5.86 -3.84
C ILE A 78 -1.03 -6.01 -2.51
N ARG A 79 -1.07 -7.23 -1.97
CA ARG A 79 -0.20 -7.64 -0.86
C ARG A 79 1.03 -8.34 -1.43
N LEU A 80 2.20 -7.73 -1.25
CA LEU A 80 3.47 -8.34 -1.63
C LEU A 80 4.12 -9.03 -0.42
N LYS A 81 4.63 -10.24 -0.62
CA LYS A 81 5.55 -10.91 0.31
C LYS A 81 6.91 -11.01 -0.38
N VAL A 82 7.95 -10.46 0.23
CA VAL A 82 9.30 -10.41 -0.36
C VAL A 82 10.34 -10.67 0.73
N LYS A 83 11.48 -11.24 0.32
CA LYS A 83 12.70 -11.35 1.12
C LYS A 83 13.84 -10.77 0.29
N GLY A 84 14.64 -9.91 0.90
CA GLY A 84 15.76 -9.23 0.26
C GLY A 84 16.70 -8.64 1.30
N LYS A 85 17.66 -7.84 0.85
CA LYS A 85 18.58 -7.08 1.70
C LYS A 85 17.97 -5.74 2.07
N ALA A 86 18.39 -5.18 3.20
CA ALA A 86 17.95 -3.85 3.61
C ALA A 86 18.36 -2.80 2.57
N GLY A 87 17.37 -2.02 2.11
CA GLY A 87 17.58 -1.00 1.06
C GLY A 87 17.30 -1.50 -0.37
N ASP A 88 17.06 -2.80 -0.57
CA ASP A 88 16.53 -3.29 -1.85
C ASP A 88 15.17 -2.63 -2.13
N LYS A 89 14.93 -2.27 -3.39
CA LYS A 89 13.72 -1.58 -3.83
C LYS A 89 12.91 -2.46 -4.76
N VAL A 90 11.63 -2.63 -4.44
CA VAL A 90 10.63 -3.20 -5.35
C VAL A 90 9.79 -2.06 -5.92
N ASN A 91 9.66 -1.99 -7.25
CA ASN A 91 8.74 -1.07 -7.91
C ASN A 91 7.56 -1.88 -8.46
N MET A 92 6.34 -1.53 -8.06
CA MET A 92 5.13 -2.18 -8.53
C MET A 92 4.36 -1.22 -9.43
N GLN A 93 3.99 -1.70 -10.61
CA GLN A 93 3.18 -0.96 -11.58
C GLN A 93 1.92 -1.77 -11.86
N PHE A 94 0.81 -1.06 -12.09
CA PHE A 94 -0.49 -1.66 -12.35
C PHE A 94 -0.93 -1.30 -13.77
N ALA A 95 -1.43 -2.27 -14.51
CA ALA A 95 -1.92 -2.11 -15.87
C ALA A 95 -3.18 -2.96 -16.09
N GLU A 96 -4.09 -2.48 -16.92
CA GLU A 96 -5.33 -3.21 -17.27
C GLU A 96 -5.15 -4.13 -18.48
N MET A 97 -4.10 -3.94 -19.27
CA MET A 97 -3.81 -4.70 -20.48
C MET A 97 -2.31 -4.93 -20.64
N LEU A 98 -1.95 -6.07 -21.26
CA LEU A 98 -0.59 -6.39 -21.66
C LEU A 98 -0.36 -6.02 -23.13
N ASN A 99 0.90 -5.76 -23.48
CA ASN A 99 1.30 -5.60 -24.87
C ASN A 99 1.48 -6.98 -25.52
N ALA A 100 1.73 -6.99 -26.84
CA ALA A 100 1.93 -8.25 -27.57
C ALA A 100 3.17 -9.03 -27.11
N ASP A 101 4.18 -8.36 -26.55
CA ASP A 101 5.39 -8.94 -25.97
C ASP A 101 5.23 -9.37 -24.50
N GLY A 102 4.04 -9.17 -23.92
CA GLY A 102 3.71 -9.50 -22.54
C GLY A 102 3.89 -8.31 -21.61
#